data_AF-A0A7J0F3P8-F1
#
_entry.id   AF-A0A7J0F3P8-F1
#
_cell.length_a   1.000
_cell.length_b   1.000
_cell.length_c   1.000
_cell.angle_alpha   90.00
_cell.angle_beta   90.00
_cell.angle_gamma   90.00
#
_symmetry.space_group_name_H-M   'P 1'
#
loop_
_entity.id
_entity.type
_entity.pdbx_description
1 polymer ?
#
loop_
_entity_poly.entity_id
_entity_poly.type
_entity_poly.pdbx_seq_one_letter_code
_entity_poly.pdbx_strand_id
1 'polypeptide(L)'
;MSLIASDFSYLPDVKVLGERAPLVSKKKDGHSSDYSSYLNAKGDADIFFPTDFLLLERIDHYCSGWLKLQKDKSSKQGKKRRTIMLDPSLFMEEFGQPSRTRTKDGYNPLLDDFKNTKIYLSVPTHNTK
;
A
#
# COMPACT_ATOMS: atom_id res chain seq x y z
N MET A 1 -16.61 9.06 4.71
CA MET A 1 -15.67 8.78 3.60
C MET A 1 -15.00 7.44 3.82
N SER A 2 -14.93 6.60 2.80
CA SER A 2 -14.12 5.38 2.78
C SER A 2 -12.73 5.70 2.21
N LEU A 3 -11.70 5.01 2.66
CA LEU A 3 -10.33 5.10 2.15
C LEU A 3 -9.95 3.75 1.54
N ILE A 4 -9.41 3.79 0.32
CA ILE A 4 -8.82 2.66 -0.38
C ILE A 4 -7.41 3.11 -0.74
N ALA A 5 -6.40 2.34 -0.31
CA ALA A 5 -5.00 2.59 -0.65
C ALA A 5 -4.36 1.28 -1.11
N SER A 6 -3.45 1.36 -2.09
CA SER A 6 -2.68 0.23 -2.58
C SER A 6 -1.26 0.68 -2.84
N ASP A 7 -0.30 -0.06 -2.29
CA ASP A 7 1.13 0.23 -2.47
C ASP A 7 1.98 -0.98 -2.10
N PHE A 8 3.29 -0.91 -2.38
CA PHE A 8 4.25 -1.94 -2.01
C PHE A 8 4.40 -2.05 -0.49
N SER A 9 4.17 -3.23 0.07
CA SER A 9 4.47 -3.54 1.48
C SER A 9 5.92 -3.95 1.72
N TYR A 10 6.60 -4.39 0.66
CA TYR A 10 8.02 -4.65 0.65
C TYR A 10 8.59 -4.46 -0.76
N LEU A 11 9.90 -4.20 -0.83
CA LEU A 11 10.62 -4.05 -2.09
C LEU A 11 11.68 -5.17 -2.15
N PRO A 12 11.72 -5.99 -3.23
CA PRO A 12 12.76 -7.01 -3.40
C PRO A 12 14.11 -6.36 -3.77
N ASP A 13 15.19 -7.10 -3.56
CA ASP A 13 16.55 -6.79 -4.06
C ASP A 13 17.09 -5.39 -3.68
N VAL A 14 16.62 -4.84 -2.56
CA VAL A 14 17.05 -3.53 -2.07
C VAL A 14 18.52 -3.55 -1.66
N LYS A 15 19.33 -2.72 -2.33
CA LYS A 15 20.78 -2.56 -2.05
C LYS A 15 21.08 -1.60 -0.90
N VAL A 16 20.16 -0.71 -0.57
CA VAL A 16 20.31 0.22 0.56
C VAL A 16 20.08 -0.57 1.85
N LEU A 17 21.02 -0.50 2.79
CA LEU A 17 20.90 -1.22 4.06
C LEU A 17 19.88 -0.54 4.98
N GLY A 18 19.08 -1.34 5.69
CA GLY A 18 18.15 -0.88 6.72
C GLY A 18 16.80 -1.58 6.68
N GLU A 19 16.04 -1.45 7.76
CA GLU A 19 14.64 -1.89 7.79
C GLU A 19 13.79 -0.94 6.92
N ARG A 20 13.01 -1.50 5.98
CA ARG A 20 12.18 -0.73 5.03
C ARG A 20 12.99 0.29 4.22
N ALA A 21 14.25 -0.06 3.93
CA ALA A 21 15.12 0.77 3.11
C ALA A 21 14.54 0.97 1.69
N PRO A 22 14.85 2.12 1.05
CA PRO A 22 14.29 2.43 -0.25
C PRO A 22 14.97 1.66 -1.39
N LEU A 23 14.20 1.35 -2.43
CA LEU A 23 14.74 1.00 -3.74
C LEU A 23 15.04 2.28 -4.51
N VAL A 24 16.29 2.44 -4.95
CA VAL A 24 16.75 3.59 -5.71
C VAL A 24 17.14 3.10 -7.10
N SER A 25 16.24 3.23 -8.07
CA SER A 25 16.37 2.61 -9.40
C SER A 25 16.35 3.65 -10.50
N LYS A 26 17.36 3.62 -11.36
CA LYS A 26 17.38 4.40 -12.61
C LYS A 26 17.06 3.50 -13.78
N LYS A 27 16.12 3.94 -14.62
CA LYS A 27 15.86 3.32 -15.92
C LYS A 27 16.51 4.12 -17.03
N LYS A 28 17.39 3.47 -17.80
CA LYS A 28 18.00 4.03 -19.00
C LYS A 28 17.98 3.00 -20.11
N ASP A 29 17.47 3.38 -21.28
CA ASP A 29 17.41 2.53 -22.47
C ASP A 29 16.74 1.15 -22.21
N GLY A 30 15.69 1.13 -21.37
CA GLY A 30 14.97 -0.09 -21.00
C GLY A 30 15.65 -0.95 -19.93
N HIS A 31 16.87 -0.62 -19.52
CA HIS A 31 17.60 -1.30 -18.45
C HIS A 31 17.47 -0.57 -17.12
N SER A 32 17.21 -1.33 -16.05
CA SER A 32 17.21 -0.83 -14.67
C SER A 32 18.60 -1.01 -14.04
N SER A 33 19.09 0.03 -13.36
CA SER A 33 20.29 -0.04 -12.54
C SER A 33 20.02 0.56 -11.16
N ASP A 34 20.22 -0.23 -10.10
CA ASP A 34 19.96 0.22 -8.73
C ASP A 34 21.21 0.77 -8.05
N TYR A 35 21.05 1.91 -7.38
CA TYR A 35 22.07 2.53 -6.55
C TYR A 35 22.10 1.91 -5.14
N SER A 36 23.27 1.88 -4.51
CA SER A 36 23.43 1.50 -3.10
C SER A 36 23.12 2.64 -2.11
N SER A 37 22.85 3.84 -2.60
CA SER A 37 22.49 5.01 -1.79
C SER A 37 21.69 6.02 -2.60
N TYR A 38 20.65 6.60 -2.00
CA TYR A 38 19.84 7.66 -2.61
C TYR A 38 20.62 8.98 -2.82
N LEU A 39 21.71 9.18 -2.09
CA LEU A 39 22.58 10.37 -2.25
C LEU A 39 23.26 10.42 -3.63
N ASN A 40 23.35 9.27 -4.30
CA ASN A 40 23.94 9.16 -5.64
C ASN A 40 22.92 9.41 -6.76
N ALA A 41 21.62 9.34 -6.47
CA ALA A 41 20.57 9.46 -7.47
C ALA A 41 20.40 10.88 -8.02
N LYS A 42 20.67 11.93 -7.23
CA LYS A 42 20.72 13.35 -7.67
C LYS A 42 19.64 13.79 -8.70
N GLY A 43 18.43 13.23 -8.62
CA GLY A 43 17.30 13.54 -9.52
C GLY A 43 17.21 12.70 -10.81
N ASP A 44 18.06 11.71 -11.01
CA ASP A 44 18.10 10.84 -12.20
C ASP A 44 17.55 9.42 -11.98
N ALA A 45 17.02 9.15 -10.78
CA ALA A 45 16.49 7.86 -10.37
C ALA A 45 15.16 8.03 -9.64
N ASP A 46 14.30 7.02 -9.75
CA ASP A 46 13.11 6.90 -8.94
C ASP A 46 13.47 6.29 -7.58
N ILE A 47 12.86 6.81 -6.51
CA ILE A 47 13.08 6.35 -5.14
C ILE A 47 11.75 5.85 -4.59
N PHE A 48 11.69 4.55 -4.29
CA PHE A 48 10.51 3.90 -3.71
C PHE A 48 10.78 3.50 -2.27
N PHE A 49 9.81 3.73 -1.39
CA PHE A 49 9.80 3.20 -0.03
C PHE A 49 8.65 2.20 0.12
N PRO A 50 8.82 1.09 0.83
CA PRO A 50 7.69 0.24 1.16
C PRO A 50 6.80 0.93 2.20
N THR A 51 5.50 0.84 1.99
CA THR A 51 4.48 1.39 2.89
C THR A 51 4.31 0.53 4.14
N ASP A 52 4.37 1.16 5.31
CA ASP A 52 3.94 0.54 6.57
C ASP A 52 2.42 0.66 6.74
N PHE A 53 1.71 -0.38 6.33
CA PHE A 53 0.25 -0.44 6.43
C PHE A 53 -0.28 -0.43 7.87
N LEU A 54 0.49 -0.90 8.84
CA LEU A 54 0.10 -0.83 10.26
C LEU A 54 0.17 0.61 10.77
N LEU A 55 1.21 1.35 10.37
CA LEU A 55 1.30 2.77 10.66
C LEU A 55 0.20 3.57 9.94
N LEU A 56 -0.07 3.25 8.67
CA LEU A 56 -1.16 3.86 7.90
C LEU A 56 -2.52 3.67 8.61
N GLU A 57 -2.82 2.47 9.10
CA GLU A 57 -4.04 2.20 9.86
C GLU A 57 -4.15 3.09 11.10
N ARG A 58 -3.06 3.23 11.86
CA ARG A 58 -3.03 4.09 13.06
C ARG A 58 -3.27 5.55 12.71
N ILE A 59 -2.66 6.05 11.63
CA ILE A 59 -2.85 7.42 11.14
C ILE A 59 -4.31 7.62 10.71
N ASP A 60 -4.89 6.68 9.96
CA ASP A 60 -6.28 6.75 9.52
C ASP A 60 -7.26 6.78 10.71
N HIS A 61 -7.09 5.90 11.70
CA HIS A 61 -7.92 5.93 12.93
C HIS A 61 -7.75 7.22 13.73
N TYR A 62 -6.54 7.80 13.74
CA TYR A 62 -6.31 9.09 14.38
C TYR A 62 -7.05 10.21 13.67
N CYS A 63 -6.89 10.31 12.35
CA CYS A 63 -7.56 11.30 11.50
C CYS A 63 -9.08 11.15 11.53
N SER A 64 -9.60 9.94 11.76
CA SER A 64 -11.04 9.70 11.92
C SER A 64 -11.63 10.17 13.24
N GLY A 65 -10.81 10.71 14.14
CA GLY A 65 -11.24 11.21 15.45
C GLY A 65 -11.44 10.12 16.50
N TRP A 66 -11.01 8.87 16.26
CA TRP A 66 -11.02 7.83 17.30
C TRP A 66 -10.04 8.18 18.41
N LEU A 67 -8.79 8.48 18.03
CA LEU A 67 -7.65 8.68 18.94
C LEU A 67 -7.55 10.11 19.47
N LYS A 68 -8.61 10.93 19.33
CA LYS A 68 -8.67 12.23 20.00
C LYS A 68 -8.71 11.96 21.52
N LEU A 69 -7.52 12.02 22.14
CA LEU A 69 -7.35 11.98 23.58
C LEU A 69 -8.30 13.00 24.22
N GLN A 70 -9.34 12.50 24.90
CA GLN A 70 -9.80 12.92 26.24
C GLN A 70 -9.65 14.42 26.61
N LYS A 71 -9.81 15.36 25.68
CA LYS A 71 -9.71 16.81 25.97
C LYS A 71 -10.99 17.57 25.68
N ASP A 72 -11.86 17.08 24.79
CA ASP A 72 -13.15 17.71 24.52
C ASP A 72 -14.29 16.70 24.61
N LYS A 73 -14.96 16.67 25.77
CA LYS A 73 -16.25 15.97 25.97
C LYS A 73 -17.37 16.49 25.06
N SER A 74 -17.13 17.57 24.32
CA SER A 74 -18.07 18.22 23.40
C SER A 74 -17.94 17.76 21.94
N SER A 75 -16.83 17.10 21.57
CA SER A 75 -16.63 16.62 20.20
C SER A 75 -17.21 15.22 20.04
N LYS A 76 -18.01 14.99 18.99
CA LYS A 76 -18.54 13.66 18.64
C LYS A 76 -17.36 12.68 18.56
N GLN A 77 -17.27 11.77 19.53
CA GLN A 77 -16.19 10.80 19.59
C GLN A 77 -16.19 9.97 18.30
N GLY A 78 -15.09 10.02 17.53
CA GLY A 78 -14.99 9.29 16.28
C GLY A 78 -15.05 7.80 16.56
N LYS A 79 -15.89 7.06 15.82
CA LYS A 79 -15.96 5.60 15.97
C LYS A 79 -14.78 4.92 15.31
N LYS A 80 -14.43 3.72 15.78
CA LYS A 80 -13.39 2.89 15.15
C LYS A 80 -13.83 2.60 13.74
N ARG A 81 -12.93 2.76 12.78
CA ARG A 81 -13.19 2.41 11.39
C ARG A 81 -13.06 0.89 11.23
N ARG A 82 -13.82 0.31 10.30
CA ARG A 82 -13.60 -1.09 9.89
C ARG A 82 -12.49 -1.07 8.85
N THR A 83 -11.41 -1.76 9.16
CA THR A 83 -10.20 -1.81 8.35
C THR A 83 -9.90 -3.25 7.96
N ILE A 84 -9.40 -3.45 6.76
CA ILE A 84 -8.89 -4.74 6.29
C ILE A 84 -7.72 -4.51 5.36
N MET A 85 -6.68 -5.33 5.51
CA MET A 85 -5.53 -5.37 4.61
C MET A 85 -5.59 -6.69 3.85
N LEU A 86 -5.57 -6.63 2.53
CA LEU A 86 -5.73 -7.76 1.64
C LEU A 86 -4.49 -7.91 0.75
N ASP A 87 -4.24 -9.16 0.34
CA ASP A 87 -3.41 -9.43 -0.82
C ASP A 87 -4.13 -8.94 -2.09
N PRO A 88 -3.39 -8.44 -3.09
CA PRO A 88 -3.97 -7.96 -4.34
C PRO A 88 -4.77 -9.05 -5.04
N SER A 89 -4.30 -10.30 -5.03
CA SER A 89 -5.00 -11.43 -5.63
C SER A 89 -6.39 -11.64 -5.02
N LEU A 90 -6.51 -11.66 -3.70
CA LEU A 90 -7.80 -11.81 -3.01
C LEU A 90 -8.75 -10.66 -3.33
N PHE A 91 -8.24 -9.44 -3.38
CA PHE A 91 -9.06 -8.29 -3.77
C PHE A 91 -9.52 -8.38 -5.23
N MET A 92 -8.65 -8.80 -6.14
CA MET A 92 -8.97 -8.92 -7.57
C MET A 92 -9.83 -10.14 -7.90
N GLU A 93 -9.77 -11.21 -7.09
CA GLU A 93 -10.71 -12.32 -7.19
C GLU A 93 -12.15 -11.87 -6.89
N GLU A 94 -12.33 -11.05 -5.84
CA GLU A 94 -13.64 -10.57 -5.42
C GLU A 94 -14.17 -9.43 -6.32
N PHE A 95 -13.33 -8.44 -6.61
CA PHE A 95 -13.77 -7.19 -7.25
C PHE A 95 -13.30 -7.02 -8.70
N GLY A 96 -12.37 -7.85 -9.16
CA GLY A 96 -11.80 -7.77 -10.49
C GLY A 96 -12.57 -8.60 -11.52
N GLN A 97 -11.91 -8.85 -12.66
CA GLN A 97 -12.41 -9.76 -13.70
C GLN A 97 -11.33 -10.76 -14.13
N PRO A 98 -10.88 -11.68 -13.23
CA PRO A 98 -9.73 -12.55 -13.51
C PRO A 98 -9.94 -13.45 -14.74
N SER A 99 -11.19 -13.84 -15.03
CA SER A 99 -11.52 -14.64 -16.22
C SER A 99 -11.21 -13.93 -17.54
N ARG A 100 -11.12 -12.59 -17.53
CA ARG A 100 -10.81 -11.77 -18.72
C ARG A 100 -9.33 -11.42 -18.84
N THR A 101 -8.52 -11.73 -17.83
CA THR A 101 -7.09 -11.39 -17.79
C THR A 101 -6.18 -12.60 -17.84
N ARG A 102 -6.73 -13.83 -17.81
CA ARG A 102 -5.95 -15.05 -17.95
C ARG A 102 -5.41 -15.21 -19.37
N THR A 103 -4.10 -15.40 -19.50
CA THR A 103 -3.42 -15.68 -20.77
C THR A 103 -3.60 -17.13 -21.19
N LYS A 104 -3.22 -17.46 -22.44
CA LYS A 104 -3.41 -18.81 -23.02
C LYS A 104 -2.66 -19.91 -22.28
N ASP A 105 -1.53 -19.57 -21.68
CA ASP A 105 -0.68 -20.47 -20.87
C ASP A 105 -1.15 -20.58 -19.41
N GLY A 106 -2.22 -19.87 -19.04
CA GLY A 106 -2.85 -19.98 -17.73
C GLY A 106 -2.37 -18.95 -16.70
N TYR A 107 -1.30 -18.20 -16.98
CA TYR A 107 -0.86 -17.07 -16.17
C TYR A 107 -1.93 -15.96 -16.14
N ASN A 108 -2.03 -15.24 -15.03
CA ASN A 108 -2.95 -14.15 -14.88
C ASN A 108 -2.24 -12.96 -14.22
N PRO A 109 -1.80 -11.94 -14.98
CA PRO A 109 -1.08 -10.81 -14.41
C PRO A 109 -1.89 -10.05 -13.35
N LEU A 110 -3.22 -10.15 -13.37
CA LEU A 110 -4.06 -9.52 -12.34
C LEU A 110 -3.95 -10.22 -10.96
N LEU A 111 -3.64 -11.52 -10.94
CA LEU A 111 -3.56 -12.33 -9.72
C LEU A 111 -2.13 -12.71 -9.35
N ASP A 112 -1.26 -12.88 -10.35
CA ASP A 112 0.05 -13.48 -10.20
C ASP A 112 1.17 -12.43 -10.02
N ASP A 113 0.96 -11.20 -10.49
CA ASP A 113 1.92 -10.11 -10.35
C ASP A 113 1.72 -9.30 -9.06
N PHE A 114 2.72 -8.46 -8.75
CA PHE A 114 2.66 -7.47 -7.66
C PHE A 114 2.30 -8.06 -6.28
N LYS A 115 2.66 -9.32 -6.02
CA LYS A 115 2.49 -10.01 -4.73
C LYS A 115 3.13 -9.28 -3.55
N ASN A 116 4.03 -8.33 -3.82
CA ASN A 116 4.66 -7.47 -2.84
C ASN A 116 3.85 -6.22 -2.46
N THR A 117 2.69 -6.01 -3.07
CA THR A 117 1.75 -4.94 -2.72
C THR A 117 0.69 -5.42 -1.73
N LYS A 118 0.03 -4.48 -1.06
CA LYS A 118 -1.16 -4.74 -0.23
C LYS A 118 -2.23 -3.72 -0.56
N ILE A 119 -3.48 -4.12 -0.36
CA ILE A 119 -4.64 -3.23 -0.47
C ILE A 119 -5.19 -3.00 0.93
N TYR A 120 -5.23 -1.73 1.33
CA TYR A 120 -5.82 -1.27 2.58
C TYR A 120 -7.19 -0.66 2.31
N LEU A 121 -8.22 -1.25 2.91
CA LEU A 121 -9.59 -0.75 2.86
C LEU A 121 -10.00 -0.27 4.24
N SER A 122 -10.57 0.92 4.32
CA SER A 122 -11.05 1.49 5.56
C SER A 122 -12.39 2.18 5.36
N VAL A 123 -13.43 1.71 6.05
CA VAL A 123 -14.79 2.22 5.92
C VAL A 123 -15.38 2.69 7.25
N PRO A 124 -16.27 3.71 7.24
CA PRO A 124 -17.01 4.08 8.44
C PRO A 124 -17.86 2.92 8.98
N THR A 125 -17.95 2.79 10.30
CA THR A 125 -18.78 1.78 10.98
C THR A 125 -20.29 2.04 10.88
N HIS A 126 -20.70 3.18 10.35
CA HIS A 126 -22.11 3.60 10.26
C HIS A 126 -22.88 3.10 9.02
N ASN A 127 -22.23 2.36 8.11
CA ASN A 127 -22.90 1.79 6.92
C ASN A 127 -23.57 0.44 7.24
N THR A 128 -24.46 0.41 8.21
CA THR A 128 -25.50 -0.61 8.32
C THR A 128 -26.79 0.09 7.92
N LYS A 129 -27.27 -0.18 6.70
CA LYS A 129 -28.68 0.04 6.37
C LYS A 129 -29.51 -0.99 7.10
#